data_AF-A0A7S3F0C0-F1
#
_entry.id   AF-A0A7S3F0C0-F1
#
_cell.length_a   1.000
_cell.length_b   1.000
_cell.length_c   1.000
_cell.angle_alpha   90.00
_cell.angle_beta   90.00
_cell.angle_gamma   90.00
#
_symmetry.space_group_name_H-M   'P 1'
#
loop_
_entity.id
_entity.type
_entity.pdbx_description
1 polymer ?
#
loop_
_entity_poly.entity_id
_entity_poly.type
_entity_poly.pdbx_seq_one_letter_code
_entity_poly.pdbx_strand_id
1 'polypeptide(L)'
;GRHHLVLLTTFDASNRQVAHQEVAVSLVVQQVEALGVPLVGVPLLSHIPYTERIAAALDFISSACRIERVCSGDLHLEYVQQWRIDNIGPLVDRIGATLHAPLWKVPYETLSTDLWASGTPCRVCAITGDYGVKAGDLFDAELIEKLEGTTCDRFGEGGEFHTLAETWNCSRPDALLS
;
A
#
# COMPACT_ATOMS: atom_id res chain seq x y z
N GLY A 1 12.93 -2.13 -19.61
CA GLY A 1 12.19 -1.06 -20.32
C GLY A 1 11.60 -0.15 -19.27
N ARG A 2 11.40 1.14 -19.55
CA ARG A 2 10.78 2.04 -18.56
C ARG A 2 9.34 1.59 -18.30
N HIS A 3 9.05 1.12 -17.10
CA HIS A 3 7.68 0.80 -16.70
C HIS A 3 6.98 2.09 -16.27
N HIS A 4 5.75 2.29 -16.74
CA HIS A 4 4.91 3.40 -16.30
C HIS A 4 4.10 2.96 -15.09
N LEU A 5 4.31 3.60 -13.94
CA LEU A 5 3.59 3.30 -12.70
C LEU A 5 2.29 4.11 -12.66
N VAL A 6 1.19 3.50 -12.22
CA VAL A 6 -0.06 4.17 -11.85
C VAL A 6 -0.43 3.70 -10.45
N LEU A 7 -0.71 4.63 -9.54
CA LEU A 7 -1.23 4.30 -8.23
C LEU A 7 -2.75 4.16 -8.31
N LEU A 8 -3.29 3.02 -7.87
CA LEU A 8 -4.72 2.81 -7.70
C LEU A 8 -5.02 2.77 -6.21
N THR A 9 -5.86 3.68 -5.72
CA THR A 9 -6.17 3.80 -4.30
C THR A 9 -7.67 3.72 -4.08
N THR A 10 -8.11 2.75 -3.29
CA THR A 10 -9.48 2.66 -2.81
C THR A 10 -9.67 3.52 -1.56
N PHE A 11 -10.82 4.17 -1.44
CA PHE A 11 -11.15 5.00 -0.27
C PHE A 11 -12.65 4.99 -0.02
N ASP A 12 -13.08 5.16 1.22
CA ASP A 12 -14.49 5.26 1.56
C ASP A 12 -15.06 6.58 1.01
N ALA A 13 -16.11 6.48 0.18
CA ALA A 13 -16.71 7.64 -0.47
C ALA A 13 -17.37 8.63 0.50
N SER A 14 -17.81 8.16 1.68
CA SER A 14 -18.56 8.96 2.65
C SER A 14 -17.69 9.92 3.45
N ASN A 15 -16.47 9.49 3.80
CA ASN A 15 -15.54 10.28 4.63
C ASN A 15 -14.22 10.61 3.91
N ARG A 16 -14.01 10.12 2.68
CA ARG A 16 -12.79 10.31 1.88
C ARG A 16 -11.51 9.84 2.58
N GLN A 17 -11.59 8.77 3.35
CA GLN A 17 -10.45 8.13 3.99
C GLN A 17 -10.14 6.78 3.34
N VAL A 18 -8.86 6.42 3.30
CA VAL A 18 -8.43 5.06 2.96
C VAL A 18 -8.87 4.15 4.12
N ALA A 19 -9.72 3.17 3.84
CA ALA A 19 -10.30 2.31 4.87
C ALA A 19 -9.19 1.65 5.72
N HIS A 20 -9.42 1.60 7.04
CA HIS A 20 -8.51 1.09 8.10
C HIS A 20 -7.29 1.96 8.45
N GLN A 21 -6.81 2.86 7.58
CA GLN A 21 -5.56 3.60 7.83
C GLN A 21 -5.74 5.03 8.39
N GLU A 22 -6.97 5.54 8.46
CA GLU A 22 -7.30 6.93 8.81
C GLU A 22 -6.60 8.00 7.94
N VAL A 23 -5.97 7.59 6.84
CA VAL A 23 -5.28 8.49 5.91
C VAL A 23 -6.30 9.16 5.00
N ALA A 24 -6.32 10.49 5.04
CA ALA A 24 -7.13 11.30 4.15
C ALA A 24 -6.62 11.17 2.70
N VAL A 25 -7.54 11.10 1.72
CA VAL A 25 -7.20 11.08 0.29
C VAL A 25 -6.31 12.26 -0.13
N SER A 26 -6.39 13.41 0.56
CA SER A 26 -5.50 14.55 0.31
C SER A 26 -4.02 14.23 0.57
N LEU A 27 -3.70 13.38 1.55
CA LEU A 27 -2.32 12.94 1.80
C LEU A 27 -1.85 11.98 0.71
N VAL A 28 -2.72 11.11 0.21
CA VAL A 28 -2.41 10.25 -0.95
C VAL A 28 -2.13 11.10 -2.20
N VAL A 29 -2.89 12.18 -2.40
CA VAL A 29 -2.63 13.14 -3.50
C VAL A 29 -1.25 13.78 -3.33
N GLN A 30 -0.87 14.22 -2.12
CA GLN A 30 0.47 14.73 -1.86
C GLN A 30 1.56 13.69 -2.15
N GLN A 31 1.30 12.41 -1.84
CA GLN A 31 2.27 11.34 -2.11
C GLN A 31 2.54 11.19 -3.60
N VAL A 32 1.49 11.16 -4.42
CA VAL A 32 1.63 10.98 -5.87
C VAL A 32 2.20 12.21 -6.56
N GLU A 33 1.94 13.41 -6.05
CA GLU A 33 2.56 14.66 -6.55
C GLU A 33 4.07 14.65 -6.33
N ALA A 34 4.53 14.23 -5.14
CA ALA A 34 5.96 14.11 -4.84
C ALA A 34 6.64 13.03 -5.69
N LEU A 35 5.98 11.88 -5.87
CA LEU A 35 6.48 10.77 -6.68
C LEU A 35 6.41 11.04 -8.19
N GLY A 36 5.54 11.96 -8.63
CA GLY A 36 5.32 12.26 -10.04
C GLY A 36 4.63 11.13 -10.80
N VAL A 37 3.72 10.40 -10.15
CA VAL A 37 2.99 9.26 -10.73
C VAL A 37 1.49 9.57 -10.85
N PRO A 38 0.79 9.06 -11.88
CA PRO A 38 -0.66 9.18 -11.97
C PRO A 38 -1.38 8.45 -10.82
N LEU A 39 -2.52 9.01 -10.39
CA LEU A 39 -3.42 8.44 -9.40
C LEU A 39 -4.79 8.13 -10.00
N VAL A 40 -5.28 6.91 -9.78
CA VAL A 40 -6.67 6.52 -9.99
C VAL A 40 -7.31 6.28 -8.63
N GLY A 41 -8.11 7.25 -8.18
CA GLY A 41 -8.90 7.12 -6.97
C GLY A 41 -10.18 6.32 -7.22
N VAL A 42 -10.42 5.29 -6.39
CA VAL A 42 -11.56 4.39 -6.50
C VAL A 42 -12.45 4.52 -5.26
N PRO A 43 -13.52 5.34 -5.32
CA PRO A 43 -14.44 5.47 -4.19
C PRO A 43 -15.18 4.15 -3.96
N LEU A 44 -15.17 3.68 -2.71
CA LEU A 44 -15.93 2.54 -2.22
C LEU A 44 -17.29 3.01 -1.76
N LEU A 45 -18.33 2.28 -2.17
CA LEU A 45 -19.72 2.57 -1.86
C LEU A 45 -20.29 1.36 -1.12
N SER A 46 -20.95 1.58 0.01
CA SER A 46 -21.43 0.51 0.90
C SER A 46 -22.35 -0.52 0.23
N HIS A 47 -23.05 -0.14 -0.84
CA HIS A 47 -23.98 -0.97 -1.60
C HIS A 47 -23.37 -1.60 -2.85
N ILE A 48 -22.10 -1.30 -3.17
CA ILE A 48 -21.40 -1.88 -4.32
C ILE A 48 -20.24 -2.74 -3.81
N PRO A 49 -20.14 -4.01 -4.23
CA PRO A 49 -19.03 -4.87 -3.86
C PRO A 49 -17.67 -4.25 -4.19
N TYR A 50 -16.69 -4.42 -3.29
CA TYR A 50 -15.33 -3.93 -3.48
C TYR A 50 -14.72 -4.38 -4.83
N THR A 51 -14.91 -5.65 -5.18
CA THR A 51 -14.40 -6.25 -6.41
C THR A 51 -14.98 -5.61 -7.67
N GLU A 52 -16.24 -5.19 -7.65
CA GLU A 52 -16.85 -4.47 -8.78
C GLU A 52 -16.23 -3.08 -8.96
N ARG A 53 -15.92 -2.38 -7.86
CA ARG A 53 -15.23 -1.09 -7.91
C ARG A 53 -13.82 -1.22 -8.47
N ILE A 54 -13.10 -2.27 -8.08
CA ILE A 54 -11.77 -2.59 -8.63
C ILE A 54 -11.87 -2.97 -10.10
N ALA A 55 -12.83 -3.81 -10.49
CA ALA A 55 -13.02 -4.24 -11.89
C ALA A 55 -13.23 -3.03 -12.81
N ALA A 56 -14.11 -2.10 -12.41
CA ALA A 56 -14.37 -0.87 -13.17
C ALA A 56 -13.12 0.01 -13.29
N ALA A 57 -12.30 0.09 -12.23
CA ALA A 57 -11.05 0.86 -12.27
C ALA A 57 -10.00 0.21 -13.19
N LEU A 58 -9.89 -1.12 -13.17
CA LEU A 58 -9.02 -1.86 -14.09
C LEU A 58 -9.47 -1.73 -15.54
N ASP A 59 -10.78 -1.76 -15.82
CA ASP A 59 -11.33 -1.52 -17.16
C ASP A 59 -11.04 -0.10 -17.64
N PHE A 60 -11.19 0.88 -16.75
CA PHE A 60 -10.87 2.28 -17.06
C PHE A 60 -9.40 2.46 -17.43
N ILE A 61 -8.47 1.94 -16.63
CA ILE A 61 -7.03 2.06 -16.89
C ILE A 61 -6.65 1.28 -18.16
N SER A 62 -7.15 0.05 -18.31
CA SER A 62 -6.83 -0.80 -19.47
C SER A 62 -7.36 -0.26 -20.81
N SER A 63 -8.39 0.60 -20.77
CA SER A 63 -8.88 1.32 -21.96
C SER A 63 -7.90 2.37 -22.49
N ALA A 64 -7.03 2.90 -21.63
CA ALA A 64 -6.06 3.93 -21.98
C ALA A 64 -4.64 3.38 -22.23
N CYS A 65 -4.26 2.28 -21.55
CA CYS A 65 -2.96 1.65 -21.71
C CYS A 65 -2.98 0.15 -21.39
N ARG A 66 -2.01 -0.61 -21.92
CA ARG A 66 -1.84 -2.01 -21.54
C ARG A 66 -1.30 -2.09 -20.11
N ILE A 67 -2.02 -2.83 -19.25
CA ILE A 67 -1.54 -3.17 -17.91
C ILE A 67 -0.76 -4.48 -18.01
N GLU A 68 0.50 -4.48 -17.57
CA GLU A 68 1.31 -5.71 -17.51
C GLU A 68 1.14 -6.43 -16.17
N ARG A 69 1.15 -5.65 -15.08
CA ARG A 69 1.12 -6.16 -13.71
C ARG A 69 0.23 -5.30 -12.83
N VAL A 70 -0.50 -5.94 -11.93
CA VAL A 70 -1.18 -5.30 -10.81
C VAL A 70 -0.45 -5.74 -9.55
N CYS A 71 0.16 -4.78 -8.86
CA CYS A 71 1.00 -5.05 -7.69
C CYS A 71 0.24 -4.80 -6.38
N SER A 72 0.43 -5.67 -5.38
CA SER A 72 -0.03 -5.48 -4.00
C SER A 72 1.14 -5.48 -3.03
N GLY A 73 1.00 -4.76 -1.91
CA GLY A 73 2.03 -4.63 -0.88
C GLY A 73 1.91 -5.63 0.28
N ASP A 74 1.27 -6.79 0.08
CA ASP A 74 1.15 -7.81 1.14
C ASP A 74 2.51 -8.40 1.50
N LEU A 75 2.73 -8.70 2.79
CA LEU A 75 4.01 -9.23 3.29
C LEU A 75 3.92 -10.72 3.60
N HIS A 76 3.03 -11.19 4.48
CA HIS A 76 3.00 -12.61 4.88
C HIS A 76 1.63 -13.19 5.26
N LEU A 77 0.56 -12.40 5.43
CA LEU A 77 -0.74 -12.95 5.86
C LEU A 77 -1.42 -13.82 4.80
N GLU A 78 -1.40 -15.15 4.97
CA GLU A 78 -1.88 -16.10 3.95
C GLU A 78 -3.33 -15.89 3.54
N TYR A 79 -4.20 -15.55 4.50
CA TYR A 79 -5.61 -15.34 4.21
C TYR A 79 -5.84 -14.10 3.33
N VAL A 80 -5.01 -13.05 3.47
CA VAL A 80 -5.06 -11.85 2.62
C VAL A 80 -4.60 -12.19 1.22
N GLN A 81 -3.47 -12.89 1.09
CA GLN A 81 -2.97 -13.33 -0.22
C GLN A 81 -3.99 -14.22 -0.93
N GLN A 82 -4.55 -15.21 -0.23
CA GLN A 82 -5.55 -16.10 -0.80
C GLN A 82 -6.79 -15.32 -1.26
N TRP A 83 -7.25 -14.37 -0.45
CA TRP A 83 -8.36 -13.50 -0.83
C TRP A 83 -8.04 -12.71 -2.11
N ARG A 84 -6.81 -12.18 -2.27
CA ARG A 84 -6.42 -11.48 -3.51
C ARG A 84 -6.43 -12.41 -4.70
N ILE A 85 -5.90 -13.63 -4.56
CA ILE A 85 -5.89 -14.63 -5.63
C ILE A 85 -7.32 -14.94 -6.07
N ASP A 86 -8.23 -15.18 -5.12
CA ASP A 86 -9.59 -15.62 -5.42
C ASP A 86 -10.48 -14.49 -5.97
N ASN A 87 -10.28 -13.26 -5.51
CA ASN A 87 -11.20 -12.14 -5.79
C ASN A 87 -10.65 -11.11 -6.78
N ILE A 88 -9.34 -10.91 -6.81
CA ILE A 88 -8.67 -9.91 -7.65
C ILE A 88 -7.97 -10.60 -8.84
N GLY A 89 -7.37 -11.78 -8.63
CA GLY A 89 -6.73 -12.58 -9.68
C GLY A 89 -7.56 -12.69 -10.95
N PRO A 90 -8.83 -13.17 -10.90
CA PRO A 90 -9.68 -13.28 -12.07
C PRO A 90 -9.93 -11.95 -12.80
N LEU A 91 -9.99 -10.83 -12.07
CA LEU A 91 -10.17 -9.50 -12.65
C LEU A 91 -8.92 -9.04 -13.41
N VAL A 92 -7.75 -9.36 -12.87
CA VAL A 92 -6.44 -9.04 -13.46
C VAL A 92 -6.16 -9.93 -14.68
N ASP A 93 -6.48 -11.22 -14.62
CA ASP A 93 -6.34 -12.15 -15.74
C ASP A 93 -7.25 -11.76 -16.91
N ARG A 94 -8.47 -11.29 -16.62
CA ARG A 94 -9.45 -10.83 -17.63
C ARG A 94 -8.91 -9.69 -18.51
N ILE A 95 -8.08 -8.82 -17.96
CA ILE A 95 -7.45 -7.71 -18.71
C ILE A 95 -6.09 -8.09 -19.32
N GLY A 96 -5.68 -9.37 -19.20
CA GLY A 96 -4.42 -9.87 -19.75
C GLY A 96 -3.16 -9.42 -18.99
N ALA A 97 -3.32 -9.03 -17.73
CA ALA A 97 -2.23 -8.66 -16.82
C ALA A 97 -1.94 -9.81 -15.84
N THR A 98 -0.92 -9.65 -14.98
CA THR A 98 -0.64 -10.60 -13.89
C THR A 98 -0.74 -9.94 -12.52
N LEU A 99 -1.31 -10.66 -11.56
CA LEU A 99 -1.31 -10.25 -10.16
C LEU A 99 0.08 -10.55 -9.57
N HIS A 100 0.69 -9.55 -8.94
CA HIS A 100 2.05 -9.66 -8.40
C HIS A 100 2.12 -9.12 -6.96
N ALA A 101 2.76 -9.87 -6.07
CA ALA A 101 3.00 -9.47 -4.68
C ALA A 101 4.52 -9.48 -4.44
N PRO A 102 5.25 -8.40 -4.80
CA PRO A 102 6.71 -8.38 -4.77
C PRO A 102 7.29 -8.50 -3.36
N LEU A 103 6.51 -8.14 -2.33
CA LEU A 103 6.96 -8.17 -0.93
C LEU A 103 6.59 -9.48 -0.21
N TRP A 104 5.92 -10.40 -0.90
CA TRP A 104 5.40 -11.62 -0.31
C TRP A 104 6.51 -12.55 0.20
N LYS A 105 6.47 -12.84 1.50
CA LYS A 105 7.43 -13.65 2.26
C LYS A 105 8.88 -13.17 2.12
N VAL A 106 9.08 -11.88 1.82
CA VAL A 106 10.40 -11.26 1.86
C VAL A 106 10.79 -11.04 3.33
N PRO A 107 12.01 -11.42 3.77
CA PRO A 107 12.44 -11.20 5.15
C PRO A 107 12.36 -9.73 5.54
N TYR A 108 11.89 -9.45 6.76
CA TYR A 108 11.73 -8.09 7.27
C TYR A 108 13.03 -7.30 7.30
N GLU A 109 14.16 -7.98 7.47
CA GLU A 109 15.48 -7.37 7.45
C GLU A 109 15.81 -6.83 6.04
N THR A 110 15.35 -7.51 4.99
CA THR A 110 15.47 -7.04 3.59
C THR A 110 14.53 -5.86 3.36
N LEU A 111 13.26 -5.98 3.76
CA LEU A 111 12.27 -4.90 3.63
C LEU A 111 12.71 -3.62 4.35
N SER A 112 13.25 -3.76 5.56
CA SER A 112 13.76 -2.64 6.36
C SER A 112 14.94 -1.99 5.66
N THR A 113 15.90 -2.78 5.15
CA THR A 113 17.06 -2.27 4.42
C THR A 113 16.64 -1.44 3.20
N ASP A 114 15.69 -1.95 2.41
CA ASP A 114 15.19 -1.25 1.23
C ASP A 114 14.44 0.04 1.62
N LEU A 115 13.64 0.00 2.68
CA LEU A 115 12.94 1.17 3.19
C LEU A 115 13.92 2.25 3.67
N TRP A 116 14.96 1.89 4.42
CA TRP A 116 15.99 2.83 4.87
C TRP A 116 16.75 3.43 3.69
N ALA A 117 17.10 2.61 2.71
CA ALA A 117 17.79 3.06 1.50
C ALA A 117 16.95 4.04 0.68
N SER A 118 15.61 3.94 0.72
CA SER A 118 14.72 4.89 0.05
C SER A 118 14.79 6.31 0.62
N GLY A 119 15.21 6.46 1.88
CA GLY A 119 15.19 7.72 2.62
C GLY A 119 13.78 8.30 2.85
N THR A 120 12.71 7.53 2.62
CA THR A 120 11.33 7.97 2.83
C THR A 120 10.95 7.82 4.30
N PRO A 121 10.64 8.92 5.02
CA PRO A 121 10.17 8.81 6.39
C PRO A 121 8.79 8.15 6.43
N CYS A 122 8.59 7.20 7.33
CA CYS A 122 7.30 6.58 7.60
C CYS A 122 6.89 6.91 9.02
N ARG A 123 5.70 7.50 9.23
CA ARG A 123 5.20 7.80 10.58
C ARG A 123 3.97 6.99 10.91
N VAL A 124 3.88 6.52 12.15
CA VAL A 124 2.68 5.82 12.63
C VAL A 124 1.49 6.78 12.60
N CYS A 125 0.42 6.40 11.92
CA CYS A 125 -0.78 7.22 11.75
C CYS A 125 -2.02 6.64 12.43
N ALA A 126 -2.08 5.33 12.62
CA ALA A 126 -3.18 4.64 13.31
C ALA A 126 -2.63 3.45 14.10
N ILE A 127 -3.26 3.12 15.21
CA ILE A 127 -2.84 2.05 16.13
C ILE A 127 -4.07 1.30 16.64
N THR A 128 -3.97 -0.02 16.69
CA THR A 128 -4.95 -0.92 17.28
C THR A 128 -4.28 -1.71 18.40
N GLY A 129 -4.56 -1.36 19.66
CA GLY A 129 -3.99 -2.02 20.84
C GLY A 129 -2.95 -1.15 21.57
N ASP A 130 -2.23 -1.77 22.50
CA ASP A 130 -1.18 -1.12 23.30
C ASP A 130 0.10 -1.95 23.25
N TYR A 131 0.99 -1.58 22.33
CA TYR A 131 2.28 -2.24 22.08
C TYR A 131 3.46 -1.29 22.31
N GLY A 132 3.23 -0.16 23.00
CA GLY A 132 4.25 0.87 23.18
C GLY A 132 4.52 1.73 21.94
N VAL A 133 3.76 1.55 20.86
CA VAL A 133 3.77 2.40 19.65
C VAL A 133 2.80 3.58 19.83
N LYS A 134 3.16 4.78 19.37
CA LYS A 134 2.32 5.98 19.44
C LYS A 134 2.15 6.64 18.07
N ALA A 135 1.00 7.27 17.87
CA ALA A 135 0.75 8.06 16.67
C ALA A 135 1.77 9.20 16.59
N GLY A 136 2.40 9.33 15.42
CA GLY A 136 3.50 10.27 15.16
C GLY A 136 4.90 9.69 15.34
N ASP A 137 5.04 8.52 15.97
CA ASP A 137 6.33 7.83 16.08
C ASP A 137 6.91 7.56 14.68
N LEU A 138 8.22 7.71 14.55
CA LEU A 138 8.92 7.33 13.33
C LEU A 138 9.01 5.81 13.28
N PHE A 139 8.63 5.21 12.15
CA PHE A 139 8.90 3.81 11.88
C PHE A 139 10.36 3.70 11.45
N ASP A 140 11.22 3.37 12.41
CA ASP A 140 12.67 3.21 12.28
C ASP A 140 13.16 1.93 12.98
N ALA A 141 14.47 1.70 12.94
CA ALA A 141 15.08 0.55 13.61
C ALA A 141 14.84 0.56 15.14
N GLU A 142 14.76 1.73 15.77
CA GLU A 142 14.51 1.86 17.21
C GLU A 142 13.08 1.45 17.56
N LEU A 143 12.10 1.81 16.73
CA LEU A 143 10.72 1.36 16.90
C LEU A 143 10.60 -0.16 16.72
N ILE A 144 11.27 -0.73 15.70
CA ILE A 144 11.26 -2.19 15.48
C ILE A 144 11.88 -2.93 16.68
N GLU A 145 13.00 -2.44 17.22
CA GLU A 145 13.65 -3.01 18.41
C GLU A 145 12.73 -2.95 19.64
N LYS A 146 11.98 -1.85 19.82
CA LYS A 146 10.98 -1.74 20.91
C LYS A 146 9.86 -2.77 20.81
N LEU A 147 9.53 -3.24 19.61
CA LEU A 147 8.52 -4.26 19.40
C LEU A 147 9.04 -5.68 19.71
N GLU A 148 10.35 -5.87 19.84
CA GLU A 148 10.93 -7.17 20.18
C GLU A 148 10.41 -7.66 21.54
N GLY A 149 9.96 -8.91 21.59
CA GLY A 149 9.37 -9.50 22.78
C GLY A 149 7.89 -9.18 23.01
N THR A 150 7.28 -8.34 22.17
CA THR A 150 5.82 -8.17 22.12
C THR A 150 5.17 -9.16 21.15
N THR A 151 3.83 -9.24 21.14
CA THR A 151 3.08 -10.00 20.13
C THR A 151 2.75 -9.19 18.88
N CYS A 152 3.20 -7.93 18.81
CA CYS A 152 2.96 -7.05 17.67
C CYS A 152 3.77 -7.52 16.46
N ASP A 153 3.15 -7.60 15.28
CA ASP A 153 3.91 -7.71 14.06
C ASP A 153 4.86 -6.52 13.89
N ARG A 154 6.13 -6.77 13.58
CA ARG A 154 7.18 -5.73 13.48
C ARG A 154 6.91 -4.70 12.37
N PHE A 155 6.10 -5.04 11.37
CA PHE A 155 5.66 -4.14 10.29
C PHE A 155 4.17 -3.76 10.41
N GLY A 156 3.50 -4.19 11.49
CA GLY A 156 2.08 -3.94 11.73
C GLY A 156 1.16 -4.64 10.74
N GLU A 157 1.62 -5.69 10.05
CA GLU A 157 0.81 -6.35 9.01
C GLU A 157 -0.50 -6.95 9.57
N GLY A 158 -0.49 -7.36 10.85
CA GLY A 158 -1.67 -7.86 11.56
C GLY A 158 -2.72 -6.79 11.85
N GLY A 159 -2.47 -5.52 11.53
CA GLY A 159 -3.36 -4.39 11.79
C GLY A 159 -3.11 -3.70 13.14
N GLU A 160 -1.99 -4.01 13.81
CA GLU A 160 -1.60 -3.43 15.08
C GLU A 160 -1.28 -1.94 14.95
N PHE A 161 -0.73 -1.52 13.81
CA PHE A 161 -0.55 -0.12 13.47
C PHE A 161 -0.45 0.08 11.96
N HIS A 162 -0.61 1.32 11.52
CA HIS A 162 -0.42 1.75 10.14
C HIS A 162 0.56 2.92 10.08
N THR A 163 1.29 3.01 8.98
CA THR A 163 2.24 4.10 8.73
C THR A 163 1.84 4.91 7.50
N LEU A 164 2.17 6.19 7.54
CA LEU A 164 2.11 7.12 6.43
C LEU A 164 3.52 7.34 5.90
N ALA A 165 3.77 6.95 4.65
CA ALA A 165 5.00 7.28 3.95
C ALA A 165 4.97 8.74 3.49
N GLU A 166 5.83 9.58 4.07
CA GLU A 166 5.93 11.01 3.79
C GLU A 166 6.80 11.24 2.54
N THR A 167 6.34 10.80 1.37
CA THR A 167 7.13 10.84 0.12
C THR A 167 7.50 12.25 -0.33
N TRP A 168 6.86 13.29 0.21
CA TRP A 168 7.24 14.70 0.02
C TRP A 168 8.50 15.11 0.78
N ASN A 169 8.99 14.29 1.70
CA ASN A 169 10.21 14.53 2.49
C ASN A 169 11.44 13.79 1.95
N CYS A 170 11.34 13.08 0.82
CA CYS A 170 12.49 12.46 0.16
C CYS A 170 12.81 13.13 -1.18
N SER A 171 14.10 13.16 -1.54
CA SER A 171 14.51 13.46 -2.92
C SER A 171 13.90 12.39 -3.82
N ARG A 172 13.32 12.76 -4.98
CA ARG A 172 12.71 11.81 -5.94
C ARG A 172 13.52 10.50 -5.96
N PRO A 173 12.97 9.37 -5.49
CA PRO A 173 13.78 8.19 -5.31
C PRO A 173 14.19 7.64 -6.68
N ASP A 174 15.45 7.26 -6.81
CA ASP A 174 15.96 6.44 -7.92
C ASP A 174 15.19 5.10 -8.03
N ALA A 175 14.40 4.72 -7.02
CA ALA A 175 13.56 3.52 -6.96
C ALA A 175 12.43 3.46 -8.01
N LEU A 176 12.01 4.58 -8.61
CA LEU A 176 11.05 4.56 -9.72
C LEU A 176 11.72 4.34 -11.09
N LEU A 177 13.06 4.26 -11.14
CA LEU A 177 13.85 4.15 -12.37
C LEU A 177 14.47 2.77 -12.60
N SER A 178 14.36 1.83 -11.66
CA SER A 178 14.88 0.46 -11.77
C SER A 178 13.81 -0.55 -12.22
#